data_AF-A0A059WPB2-F1
#
_entry.id   AF-A0A059WPB2-F1
#
_cell.length_a   1.000
_cell.length_b   1.000
_cell.length_c   1.000
_cell.angle_alpha   90.00
_cell.angle_beta   90.00
_cell.angle_gamma   90.00
#
_symmetry.space_group_name_H-M   'P 1'
#
loop_
_entity.id
_entity.type
_entity.pdbx_description
1 polymer ?
#
loop_
_entity_poly.entity_id
_entity_poly.type
_entity_poly.pdbx_seq_one_letter_code
_entity_poly.pdbx_strand_id
1 'polypeptide(L)'
;EFAGELGKGRLNPLLALKSLDAARPIADIHLQMDLLRGPVGGDAYGRATINVSGATQELAVEAYKLPVRAFYKVVINGNEMASNLSANLGSLRFAFTNDARLNPVTKIARVELRDSLNRIALQGDFNIDVAPVPRTTQKEARLVPTGVLSQAGGRVIARIESVQNDQRRETFLISADGLLPDMPYRVMVDGVNLGTRSAPFGYLSARFTSDNSSVLLLPPVLKPVMNIRRVEVLDVRGQLVLQALFALNPI
;
A
#
# COMPACT_ATOMS: atom_id res chain seq x y z
N GLU A 1 45.60 -30.41 15.14
CA GLU A 1 44.81 -30.93 14.00
C GLU A 1 43.45 -30.25 13.98
N PHE A 2 43.14 -29.53 12.90
CA PHE A 2 41.78 -29.10 12.56
C PHE A 2 41.65 -29.30 11.05
N ALA A 3 41.15 -30.47 10.65
CA ALA A 3 40.76 -30.77 9.29
C ALA A 3 39.30 -30.33 9.11
N GLY A 4 39.09 -29.22 8.41
CA GLY A 4 37.77 -28.79 7.96
C GLY A 4 37.65 -29.04 6.46
N GLU A 5 36.89 -30.06 6.07
CA GLU A 5 36.54 -30.32 4.67
C GLU A 5 35.65 -29.17 4.15
N LEU A 6 36.21 -28.32 3.30
CA LEU A 6 35.44 -27.36 2.51
C LEU A 6 34.70 -28.12 1.40
N GLY A 7 33.44 -28.45 1.67
CA GLY A 7 32.52 -28.99 0.69
C GLY A 7 32.43 -28.07 -0.53
N LYS A 8 32.64 -28.63 -1.73
CA LYS A 8 32.49 -27.95 -3.03
C LYS A 8 31.01 -27.72 -3.32
N GLY A 9 30.37 -26.82 -2.57
CA GLY A 9 29.04 -26.31 -2.88
C GLY A 9 29.12 -25.39 -4.09
N ARG A 10 28.83 -25.91 -5.29
CA ARG A 10 28.53 -25.04 -6.44
C ARG A 10 27.21 -24.34 -6.14
N LEU A 11 27.27 -23.11 -5.63
CA LEU A 11 26.14 -22.20 -5.62
C LEU A 11 25.69 -22.05 -7.06
N ASN A 12 24.50 -22.55 -7.40
CA ASN A 12 23.90 -22.32 -8.70
C ASN A 12 23.15 -20.99 -8.61
N PRO A 13 23.74 -19.86 -9.07
CA PRO A 13 23.20 -18.54 -8.80
C PRO A 13 21.78 -18.39 -9.36
N LEU A 14 21.44 -19.05 -10.47
CA LEU A 14 20.09 -19.02 -11.03
C LEU A 14 19.03 -19.66 -10.12
N LEU A 15 19.37 -20.73 -9.40
CA LEU A 15 18.45 -21.36 -8.44
C LEU A 15 18.32 -20.53 -7.16
N ALA A 16 19.42 -19.91 -6.70
CA ALA A 16 19.39 -19.00 -5.56
C ALA A 16 18.58 -17.73 -5.87
N LEU A 17 18.71 -17.17 -7.08
CA LEU A 17 17.90 -16.06 -7.59
C LEU A 17 16.42 -16.45 -7.72
N LYS A 18 16.10 -17.64 -8.22
CA LYS A 18 14.71 -18.14 -8.25
C LYS A 18 14.11 -18.36 -6.86
N SER A 19 14.91 -18.77 -5.87
CA SER A 19 14.43 -18.88 -4.48
C SER A 19 14.20 -17.53 -3.81
N LEU A 20 14.91 -16.48 -4.24
CA LEU A 20 14.68 -15.09 -3.82
C LEU A 20 13.40 -14.52 -4.45
N ASP A 21 13.11 -14.85 -5.71
CA ASP A 21 11.82 -14.48 -6.37
C ASP A 21 10.62 -15.23 -5.78
N ALA A 22 10.84 -16.43 -5.20
CA ALA A 22 9.83 -17.16 -4.45
C ALA A 22 9.67 -16.65 -3.00
N ALA A 23 10.53 -15.73 -2.54
CA ALA A 23 10.53 -15.22 -1.18
C ALA A 23 9.55 -14.05 -1.03
N ARG A 24 8.29 -14.43 -0.77
CA ARG A 24 7.13 -13.61 -0.35
C ARG A 24 6.56 -12.69 -1.44
N PRO A 25 5.23 -12.72 -1.68
CA PRO A 25 4.58 -11.65 -2.41
C PRO A 25 4.74 -10.37 -1.58
N ILE A 26 5.54 -9.43 -2.07
CA ILE A 26 5.69 -8.15 -1.42
C ILE A 26 4.52 -7.30 -1.88
N ALA A 27 3.63 -6.97 -0.93
CA ALA A 27 2.57 -6.04 -1.20
C ALA A 27 3.14 -4.62 -1.10
N ASP A 28 2.94 -3.82 -2.14
CA ASP A 28 3.27 -2.41 -2.08
C ASP A 28 2.11 -1.68 -1.37
N ILE A 29 2.42 -0.89 -0.34
CA ILE A 29 1.43 -0.07 0.37
C ILE A 29 1.74 1.39 0.10
N HIS A 30 0.69 2.14 -0.21
CA HIS A 30 0.74 3.59 -0.33
C HIS A 30 -0.42 4.18 0.48
N LEU A 31 -0.09 4.85 1.58
CA LEU A 31 -1.04 5.63 2.37
C LEU A 31 -0.69 7.10 2.26
N GLN A 32 -1.69 7.95 2.10
CA GLN A 32 -1.52 9.39 2.06
C GLN A 32 -2.66 10.07 2.81
N MET A 33 -2.29 11.02 3.68
CA MET A 33 -3.23 11.88 4.38
C MET A 33 -2.79 13.34 4.28
N ASP A 34 -3.75 14.25 4.27
CA ASP A 34 -3.46 15.65 4.51
C ASP A 34 -3.39 15.90 6.02
N LEU A 35 -2.46 16.76 6.42
CA LEU A 35 -2.36 17.20 7.80
C LEU A 35 -3.31 18.37 8.01
N LEU A 36 -4.21 18.21 8.97
CA LEU A 36 -5.13 19.22 9.44
C LEU A 36 -4.40 20.26 10.28
N ARG A 37 -4.89 21.49 10.18
CA ARG A 37 -4.40 22.64 10.95
C ARG A 37 -4.71 22.47 12.43
N GLY A 38 -3.68 22.62 13.27
CA GLY A 38 -3.83 22.73 14.71
C GLY A 38 -4.04 24.18 15.18
N PRO A 39 -4.21 24.42 16.49
CA PRO A 39 -4.53 25.76 17.03
C PRO A 39 -3.54 26.87 16.66
N VAL A 40 -2.29 26.51 16.36
CA VAL A 40 -1.22 27.46 16.04
C VAL A 40 -0.72 27.34 14.61
N GLY A 41 -1.43 26.60 13.77
CA GLY A 41 -1.02 26.31 12.39
C GLY A 41 -1.06 27.52 11.47
N GLY A 42 -1.66 28.65 11.86
CA GLY A 42 -1.73 29.84 11.00
C GLY A 42 -2.42 29.49 9.69
N ASP A 43 -1.77 29.74 8.54
CA ASP A 43 -2.24 29.32 7.21
C ASP A 43 -1.64 28.00 6.69
N ALA A 44 -0.94 27.27 7.55
CA ALA A 44 -0.21 26.08 7.16
C ALA A 44 -1.15 24.95 6.71
N TYR A 45 -0.59 24.12 5.82
CA TYR A 45 -1.14 22.84 5.41
C TYR A 45 0.01 21.86 5.22
N GLY A 46 -0.30 20.57 5.22
CA GLY A 46 0.72 19.55 5.01
C GLY A 46 0.15 18.23 4.55
N ARG A 47 1.05 17.28 4.36
CA ARG A 47 0.76 15.93 3.91
C ARG A 47 1.71 14.95 4.59
N ALA A 48 1.20 13.79 4.94
CA ALA A 48 2.02 12.65 5.34
C ALA A 48 1.73 11.47 4.40
N THR A 49 2.79 10.77 4.03
CA THR A 49 2.75 9.65 3.09
C THR A 49 3.54 8.48 3.67
N ILE A 50 2.94 7.29 3.70
CA ILE A 50 3.61 6.04 4.01
C ILE A 50 3.74 5.24 2.73
N ASN A 51 4.96 4.83 2.41
CA ASN A 51 5.25 3.93 1.31
C ASN A 51 5.92 2.67 1.85
N VAL A 52 5.40 1.51 1.47
CA VAL A 52 6.09 0.22 1.62
C VAL A 52 6.27 -0.33 0.23
N SER A 53 7.51 -0.59 -0.17
CA SER A 53 7.79 -1.29 -1.40
C SER A 53 9.02 -2.16 -1.25
N GLY A 54 8.89 -3.44 -1.58
CA GLY A 54 9.96 -4.39 -1.31
C GLY A 54 10.26 -4.47 0.20
N ALA A 55 11.55 -4.39 0.53
CA ALA A 55 12.03 -4.28 1.91
C ALA A 55 12.04 -2.83 2.43
N THR A 56 11.72 -1.85 1.58
CA THR A 56 11.80 -0.42 1.91
C THR A 56 10.51 0.04 2.55
N GLN A 57 10.62 0.66 3.72
CA GLN A 57 9.54 1.31 4.44
C GLN A 57 9.88 2.78 4.62
N GLU A 58 9.01 3.67 4.18
CA GLU A 58 9.22 5.12 4.23
C GLU A 58 8.01 5.82 4.82
N LEU A 59 8.25 6.75 5.74
CA LEU A 59 7.31 7.82 6.05
C LEU A 59 7.89 9.15 5.56
N ALA A 60 7.16 9.84 4.70
CA ALA A 60 7.45 11.21 4.30
C ALA A 60 6.41 12.17 4.89
N VAL A 61 6.85 13.36 5.29
CA VAL A 61 5.95 14.43 5.74
C VAL A 61 6.41 15.74 5.13
N GLU A 62 5.43 16.48 4.64
CA GLU A 62 5.60 17.77 3.97
C GLU A 62 4.66 18.78 4.61
N ALA A 63 5.15 19.99 4.83
CA ALA A 63 4.40 21.11 5.36
C ALA A 63 4.76 22.40 4.63
N TYR A 64 3.76 23.23 4.42
CA TYR A 64 3.85 24.46 3.61
C TYR A 64 3.09 25.59 4.30
N LYS A 65 3.41 26.83 3.92
CA LYS A 65 2.88 28.06 4.55
C LYS A 65 3.10 28.11 6.07
N LEU A 66 4.16 27.48 6.54
CA LEU A 66 4.60 27.62 7.92
C LEU A 66 5.18 29.03 8.13
N PRO A 67 5.02 29.63 9.32
CA PRO A 67 5.80 30.79 9.75
C PRO A 67 7.30 30.64 9.42
N VAL A 68 7.82 31.57 8.62
CA VAL A 68 9.22 31.52 8.16
C VAL A 68 10.16 31.69 9.36
N ARG A 69 11.26 30.91 9.38
CA ARG A 69 12.25 30.88 10.48
C ARG A 69 11.69 30.44 11.84
N ALA A 70 10.46 29.95 11.91
CA ALA A 70 9.98 29.25 13.09
C ALA A 70 10.59 27.84 13.15
N PHE A 71 10.76 27.36 14.38
CA PHE A 71 11.29 26.04 14.66
C PHE A 71 10.17 25.08 15.01
N TYR A 72 10.28 23.87 14.48
CA TYR A 72 9.30 22.82 14.64
C TYR A 72 9.96 21.51 15.09
N LYS A 73 9.12 20.63 15.59
CA LYS A 73 9.45 19.23 15.82
C LYS A 73 8.38 18.31 15.28
N VAL A 74 8.80 17.10 14.97
CA VAL A 74 7.97 16.04 14.41
C VAL A 74 7.71 15.02 15.47
N VAL A 75 6.43 14.74 15.71
CA VAL A 75 5.99 13.72 16.66
C VAL A 75 5.21 12.66 15.90
N ILE A 76 5.59 11.40 16.05
CA ILE A 76 4.95 10.25 15.41
C ILE A 76 4.49 9.30 16.52
N ASN A 77 3.19 8.99 16.56
CA ASN A 77 2.58 8.16 17.62
C ASN A 77 2.99 8.63 19.04
N GLY A 78 3.12 9.94 19.26
CA GLY A 78 3.54 10.51 20.54
C GLY A 78 5.06 10.57 20.79
N ASN A 79 5.87 9.95 19.94
CA ASN A 79 7.33 9.96 20.06
C ASN A 79 7.94 11.11 19.25
N GLU A 80 8.86 11.87 19.84
CA GLU A 80 9.62 12.89 19.12
C GLU A 80 10.66 12.23 18.20
N MET A 81 10.62 12.59 16.93
CA MET A 81 11.43 11.94 15.88
C MET A 81 12.54 12.85 15.36
N ALA A 82 12.26 14.15 15.29
CA ALA A 82 13.17 15.21 14.93
C ALA A 82 12.72 16.53 15.58
N SER A 83 13.67 17.39 15.95
CA SER A 83 13.41 18.70 16.56
C SER A 83 14.33 19.79 15.99
N ASN A 84 14.04 21.05 16.36
CA ASN A 84 14.75 22.24 15.88
C ASN A 84 14.76 22.38 14.34
N LEU A 85 13.67 21.95 13.69
CA LEU A 85 13.50 22.05 12.25
C LEU A 85 13.08 23.47 11.86
N SER A 86 13.93 24.19 11.13
CA SER A 86 13.64 25.54 10.64
C SER A 86 12.81 25.50 9.36
N ALA A 87 11.64 26.15 9.37
CA ALA A 87 10.83 26.35 8.16
C ALA A 87 11.50 27.39 7.24
N ASN A 88 12.28 26.91 6.27
CA ASN A 88 12.95 27.74 5.29
C ASN A 88 11.94 28.12 4.20
N LEU A 89 11.75 29.42 3.96
CA LEU A 89 10.74 29.94 3.02
C LEU A 89 9.30 29.43 3.30
N GLY A 90 9.03 29.06 4.55
CA GLY A 90 7.73 28.58 5.01
C GLY A 90 7.40 27.13 4.60
N SER A 91 8.40 26.31 4.29
CA SER A 91 8.22 24.89 4.05
C SER A 91 9.14 24.02 4.91
N LEU A 92 8.67 22.80 5.16
CA LEU A 92 9.43 21.71 5.79
C LEU A 92 9.13 20.41 5.05
N ARG A 93 10.16 19.62 4.80
CA ARG A 93 10.04 18.27 4.25
C ARG A 93 11.06 17.36 4.93
N PHE A 94 10.62 16.19 5.32
CA PHE A 94 11.47 15.15 5.88
C PHE A 94 10.93 13.78 5.53
N ALA A 95 11.83 12.81 5.45
CA ALA A 95 11.51 11.41 5.19
C ALA A 95 12.33 10.52 6.13
N PHE A 96 11.68 9.47 6.63
CA PHE A 96 12.28 8.43 7.44
C PHE A 96 12.21 7.14 6.64
N THR A 97 13.35 6.70 6.10
CA THR A 97 13.45 5.47 5.32
C THR A 97 14.11 4.39 6.17
N ASN A 98 13.43 3.25 6.34
CA ASN A 98 13.87 2.11 7.14
C ASN A 98 14.29 2.47 8.58
N ASP A 99 13.72 3.53 9.16
CA ASP A 99 13.99 3.93 10.54
C ASP A 99 13.42 2.85 11.49
N ALA A 100 14.32 2.24 12.28
CA ALA A 100 13.97 1.16 13.19
C ALA A 100 12.90 1.56 14.22
N ARG A 101 12.83 2.85 14.60
CA ARG A 101 11.82 3.38 15.54
C ARG A 101 10.42 3.39 14.94
N LEU A 102 10.33 3.37 13.61
CA LEU A 102 9.09 3.40 12.86
C LEU A 102 8.73 2.04 12.26
N ASN A 103 9.46 0.96 12.55
CA ASN A 103 9.22 -0.34 11.94
C ASN A 103 8.18 -1.17 12.74
N PRO A 104 7.08 -1.66 12.13
CA PRO A 104 6.66 -1.39 10.75
C PRO A 104 5.96 -0.04 10.60
N VAL A 105 6.24 0.64 9.49
CA VAL A 105 5.71 1.98 9.17
C VAL A 105 4.19 1.93 9.01
N THR A 106 3.66 0.75 8.68
CA THR A 106 2.22 0.46 8.60
C THR A 106 1.51 0.48 9.96
N LYS A 107 2.20 0.69 11.07
CA LYS A 107 1.58 0.92 12.40
C LYS A 107 1.59 2.39 12.83
N ILE A 108 2.02 3.29 11.96
CA ILE A 108 1.94 4.72 12.24
C ILE A 108 0.48 5.13 12.18
N ALA A 109 -0.05 5.57 13.31
CA ALA A 109 -1.43 5.98 13.45
C ALA A 109 -1.55 7.51 13.38
N ARG A 110 -0.59 8.26 13.93
CA ARG A 110 -0.66 9.71 14.05
C ARG A 110 0.65 10.40 13.74
N VAL A 111 0.58 11.51 13.01
CA VAL A 111 1.70 12.40 12.70
C VAL A 111 1.34 13.80 13.15
N GLU A 112 2.26 14.47 13.84
CA GLU A 112 2.10 15.85 14.28
C GLU A 112 3.36 16.66 13.98
N LEU A 113 3.13 17.91 13.60
CA LEU A 113 4.13 18.96 13.57
C LEU A 113 3.80 19.94 14.70
N ARG A 114 4.74 20.12 15.63
CA ARG A 114 4.59 21.01 16.79
C ARG A 114 5.58 22.15 16.72
N ASP A 115 5.18 23.33 17.20
CA ASP A 115 6.08 24.49 17.29
C ASP A 115 7.06 24.37 18.47
N SER A 116 7.93 25.37 18.63
CA SER A 116 8.91 25.45 19.72
C SER A 116 8.29 25.50 21.13
N LEU A 117 7.01 25.85 21.24
CA LEU A 117 6.25 25.84 22.49
C LEU A 117 5.46 24.52 22.67
N ASN A 118 5.75 23.51 21.86
CA ASN A 118 5.10 22.19 21.86
C ASN A 118 3.60 22.21 21.50
N ARG A 119 3.12 23.29 20.86
CA ARG A 119 1.74 23.45 20.41
C ARG A 119 1.58 22.84 19.02
N ILE A 120 0.44 22.22 18.74
CA ILE A 120 0.19 21.53 17.47
C ILE A 120 -0.04 22.55 16.35
N ALA A 121 0.86 22.57 15.37
CA ALA A 121 0.72 23.36 14.15
C ALA A 121 -0.02 22.58 13.07
N LEU A 122 0.34 21.32 12.86
CA LEU A 122 -0.32 20.40 11.93
C LEU A 122 -0.45 19.01 12.57
N GLN A 123 -1.52 18.28 12.25
CA GLN A 123 -1.71 16.90 12.70
C GLN A 123 -2.55 16.08 11.72
N GLY A 124 -2.37 14.77 11.70
CA GLY A 124 -3.24 13.87 10.95
C GLY A 124 -3.19 12.46 11.52
N ASP A 125 -4.24 11.70 11.25
CA ASP A 125 -4.40 10.31 11.64
C ASP A 125 -4.52 9.41 10.40
N PHE A 126 -3.73 8.34 10.34
CA PHE A 126 -3.79 7.31 9.30
C PHE A 126 -4.87 6.26 9.56
N ASN A 127 -5.63 6.39 10.65
CA ASN A 127 -6.69 5.45 10.99
C ASN A 127 -7.83 5.53 9.96
N ILE A 128 -8.03 4.43 9.23
CA ILE A 128 -8.99 4.32 8.12
C ILE A 128 -10.44 4.32 8.63
N ASP A 129 -10.64 4.01 9.92
CA ASP A 129 -11.95 3.93 10.57
C ASP A 129 -12.37 5.24 11.26
N VAL A 130 -11.48 6.24 11.30
CA VAL A 130 -11.76 7.55 11.91
C VAL A 130 -11.89 8.61 10.83
N ALA A 131 -12.92 9.45 10.94
CA ALA A 131 -13.06 10.61 10.08
C ALA A 131 -12.19 11.79 10.59
N PRO A 132 -11.46 12.50 9.71
CA PRO A 132 -11.41 12.29 8.26
C PRO A 132 -10.46 11.15 7.86
N VAL A 133 -10.94 10.28 6.96
CA VAL A 133 -10.19 9.14 6.41
C VAL A 133 -8.96 9.66 5.66
N PRO A 134 -7.81 8.97 5.69
CA PRO A 134 -6.67 9.28 4.83
C PRO A 134 -7.15 9.45 3.39
N ARG A 135 -6.70 10.53 2.73
CA ARG A 135 -7.15 10.89 1.38
C ARG A 135 -7.12 9.71 0.42
N THR A 136 -6.05 8.93 0.49
CA THR A 136 -5.90 7.70 -0.30
C THR A 136 -5.13 6.66 0.48
N THR A 137 -5.68 5.46 0.55
CA THR A 137 -5.05 4.27 1.10
C THR A 137 -5.07 3.19 0.03
N GLN A 138 -3.92 2.64 -0.32
CA GLN A 138 -3.80 1.64 -1.37
C GLN A 138 -2.87 0.52 -0.93
N LYS A 139 -3.23 -0.71 -1.29
CA LYS A 139 -2.31 -1.84 -1.32
C LYS A 139 -2.36 -2.53 -2.67
N GLU A 140 -1.21 -2.96 -3.15
CA GLU A 140 -1.03 -3.68 -4.40
C GLU A 140 -0.37 -5.02 -4.13
N ALA A 141 -0.74 -6.05 -4.87
CA ALA A 141 -0.05 -7.33 -4.86
C ALA A 141 0.09 -7.86 -6.29
N ARG A 142 1.20 -8.55 -6.54
CA ARG A 142 1.45 -9.19 -7.84
C ARG A 142 0.64 -10.48 -7.97
N LEU A 143 0.02 -10.68 -9.12
CA LEU A 143 -0.52 -11.98 -9.52
C LEU A 143 0.62 -12.82 -10.08
N VAL A 144 0.93 -13.92 -9.42
CA VAL A 144 1.98 -14.86 -9.81
C VAL A 144 1.36 -16.11 -10.44
N PRO A 145 1.99 -16.67 -11.50
CA PRO A 145 1.55 -17.90 -12.11
C PRO A 145 1.77 -19.11 -11.21
N THR A 146 0.86 -20.07 -11.28
CA THR A 146 0.94 -21.35 -10.56
C THR A 146 1.65 -22.46 -11.34
N GLY A 147 2.03 -22.19 -12.59
CA GLY A 147 2.62 -23.16 -13.51
C GLY A 147 1.68 -23.67 -14.59
N VAL A 148 0.36 -23.47 -14.46
CA VAL A 148 -0.62 -23.83 -15.52
C VAL A 148 -0.40 -22.99 -16.78
N LEU A 149 -0.22 -21.68 -16.60
CA LEU A 149 0.24 -20.75 -17.64
C LEU A 149 1.44 -19.98 -17.08
N SER A 150 2.65 -20.51 -17.31
CA SER A 150 3.89 -19.94 -16.76
C SER A 150 4.19 -18.52 -17.24
N GLN A 151 3.67 -18.14 -18.41
CA GLN A 151 3.83 -16.81 -18.99
C GLN A 151 2.81 -15.79 -18.46
N ALA A 152 1.77 -16.24 -17.76
CA ALA A 152 0.73 -15.34 -17.27
C ALA A 152 1.21 -14.56 -16.04
N GLY A 153 0.72 -13.34 -15.89
CA GLY A 153 1.04 -12.48 -14.76
C GLY A 153 -0.04 -11.44 -14.53
N GLY A 154 0.24 -10.51 -13.62
CA GLY A 154 -0.62 -9.36 -13.40
C GLY A 154 -0.44 -8.73 -12.04
N ARG A 155 -1.46 -7.97 -11.64
CA ARG A 155 -1.54 -7.30 -10.35
C ARG A 155 -2.97 -7.13 -9.89
N VAL A 156 -3.12 -6.97 -8.58
CA VAL A 156 -4.36 -6.63 -7.91
C VAL A 156 -4.13 -5.41 -7.02
N ILE A 157 -5.08 -4.49 -7.02
CA ILE A 157 -5.02 -3.24 -6.25
C ILE A 157 -6.30 -3.12 -5.43
N ALA A 158 -6.15 -2.95 -4.12
CA ALA A 158 -7.21 -2.55 -3.21
C ALA A 158 -6.96 -1.10 -2.78
N ARG A 159 -7.97 -0.24 -2.91
CA ARG A 159 -7.86 1.19 -2.62
C ARG A 159 -9.08 1.70 -1.87
N ILE A 160 -8.85 2.54 -0.87
CA ILE A 160 -9.82 3.42 -0.25
C ILE A 160 -9.43 4.86 -0.60
N GLU A 161 -10.39 5.66 -1.02
CA GLU A 161 -10.20 7.10 -1.24
C GLU A 161 -11.36 7.90 -0.67
N SER A 162 -11.05 9.07 -0.12
CA SER A 162 -12.06 10.06 0.26
C SER A 162 -12.50 10.81 -1.00
N VAL A 163 -13.79 10.74 -1.30
CA VAL A 163 -14.43 11.49 -2.41
C VAL A 163 -15.17 12.71 -1.86
N GLN A 164 -15.79 13.51 -2.73
CA GLN A 164 -16.51 14.73 -2.32
C GLN A 164 -17.53 14.45 -1.20
N ASN A 165 -17.71 15.43 -0.31
CA ASN A 165 -18.57 15.35 0.88
C ASN A 165 -18.17 14.28 1.90
N ASP A 166 -16.86 14.01 2.02
CA ASP A 166 -16.28 13.03 2.95
C ASP A 166 -16.84 11.62 2.80
N GLN A 167 -17.39 11.29 1.63
CA GLN A 167 -17.80 9.93 1.32
C GLN A 167 -16.57 9.07 1.05
N ARG A 168 -16.65 7.80 1.43
CA ARG A 168 -15.59 6.81 1.25
C ARG A 168 -15.88 5.96 0.02
N ARG A 169 -14.96 5.96 -0.95
CA ARG A 169 -14.98 5.00 -2.07
C ARG A 169 -13.97 3.90 -1.83
N GLU A 170 -14.42 2.66 -1.94
CA GLU A 170 -13.55 1.49 -1.98
C GLU A 170 -13.52 0.92 -3.40
N THR A 171 -12.31 0.63 -3.88
CA THR A 171 -12.06 0.11 -5.21
C THR A 171 -11.21 -1.14 -5.12
N PHE A 172 -11.64 -2.21 -5.80
CA PHE A 172 -10.83 -3.38 -6.08
C PHE A 172 -10.59 -3.46 -7.59
N LEU A 173 -9.32 -3.52 -8.00
CA LEU A 173 -8.90 -3.65 -9.38
C LEU A 173 -8.08 -4.92 -9.54
N ILE A 174 -8.37 -5.69 -10.58
CA ILE A 174 -7.56 -6.81 -11.02
C ILE A 174 -7.19 -6.60 -12.48
N SER A 175 -5.92 -6.83 -12.81
CA SER A 175 -5.43 -6.86 -14.19
C SER A 175 -4.48 -8.02 -14.36
N ALA A 176 -4.69 -8.83 -15.39
CA ALA A 176 -3.88 -9.98 -15.73
C ALA A 176 -3.59 -10.03 -17.23
N ASP A 177 -2.42 -10.54 -17.58
CA ASP A 177 -1.91 -10.64 -18.95
C ASP A 177 -1.23 -12.01 -19.17
N GLY A 178 -0.92 -12.33 -20.42
CA GLY A 178 -0.35 -13.63 -20.79
C GLY A 178 -1.32 -14.81 -20.64
N LEU A 179 -2.62 -14.53 -20.52
CA LEU A 179 -3.69 -15.53 -20.51
C LEU A 179 -3.92 -16.10 -21.93
N LEU A 180 -4.64 -17.21 -22.02
CA LEU A 180 -5.08 -17.72 -23.31
C LEU A 180 -6.12 -16.77 -23.92
N PRO A 181 -5.95 -16.34 -25.19
CA PRO A 181 -6.86 -15.41 -25.83
C PRO A 181 -8.30 -15.90 -25.87
N ASP A 182 -9.23 -14.99 -25.61
CA ASP A 182 -10.69 -15.17 -25.69
C ASP A 182 -11.26 -16.26 -24.78
N MET A 183 -10.44 -16.78 -23.86
CA MET A 183 -10.87 -17.77 -22.89
C MET A 183 -11.54 -17.12 -21.67
N PRO A 184 -12.58 -17.76 -21.09
CA PRO A 184 -13.16 -17.33 -19.83
C PRO A 184 -12.29 -17.71 -18.63
N TYR A 185 -12.17 -16.77 -17.69
CA TYR A 185 -11.49 -16.95 -16.42
C TYR A 185 -12.39 -16.53 -15.25
N ARG A 186 -12.43 -17.33 -14.19
CA ARG A 186 -13.16 -17.00 -12.96
C ARG A 186 -12.24 -16.26 -12.00
N VAL A 187 -12.72 -15.14 -11.47
CA VAL A 187 -12.00 -14.37 -10.44
C VAL A 187 -12.60 -14.69 -9.07
N MET A 188 -11.78 -15.20 -8.16
CA MET A 188 -12.13 -15.46 -6.78
C MET A 188 -11.33 -14.53 -5.86
N VAL A 189 -11.99 -13.94 -4.87
CA VAL A 189 -11.37 -13.05 -3.88
C VAL A 189 -11.81 -13.49 -2.51
N ASP A 190 -10.87 -13.91 -1.65
CA ASP A 190 -11.15 -14.50 -0.33
C ASP A 190 -12.27 -15.56 -0.35
N GLY A 191 -12.30 -16.40 -1.40
CA GLY A 191 -13.32 -17.42 -1.59
C GLY A 191 -14.64 -16.93 -2.20
N VAL A 192 -14.81 -15.63 -2.41
CA VAL A 192 -15.98 -15.03 -3.06
C VAL A 192 -15.78 -14.99 -4.58
N ASN A 193 -16.73 -15.55 -5.33
CA ASN A 193 -16.71 -15.51 -6.79
C ASN A 193 -17.19 -14.14 -7.30
N LEU A 194 -16.30 -13.38 -7.94
CA LEU A 194 -16.61 -12.09 -8.58
C LEU A 194 -17.13 -12.22 -10.02
N GLY A 195 -17.23 -13.46 -10.49
CA GLY A 195 -17.76 -13.85 -11.78
C GLY A 195 -16.68 -14.27 -12.77
N THR A 196 -17.16 -14.67 -13.94
CA THR A 196 -16.32 -15.05 -15.09
C THR A 196 -16.06 -13.83 -15.97
N ARG A 197 -14.83 -13.68 -16.46
CA ARG A 197 -14.41 -12.64 -17.39
C ARG A 197 -13.65 -13.28 -18.55
N SER A 198 -13.96 -12.88 -19.76
CA SER A 198 -13.16 -13.26 -20.92
C SER A 198 -11.83 -12.50 -20.89
N ALA A 199 -10.78 -13.09 -21.48
CA ALA A 199 -9.49 -12.44 -21.67
C ALA A 199 -9.23 -12.11 -23.16
N PRO A 200 -9.84 -11.06 -23.72
CA PRO A 200 -9.57 -10.64 -25.09
C PRO A 200 -8.07 -10.45 -25.30
N PHE A 201 -7.50 -11.06 -26.35
CA PHE A 201 -6.07 -11.00 -26.64
C PHE A 201 -5.16 -11.47 -25.48
N GLY A 202 -5.68 -12.29 -24.56
CA GLY A 202 -4.94 -12.79 -23.41
C GLY A 202 -4.82 -11.78 -22.25
N TYR A 203 -5.62 -10.72 -22.26
CA TYR A 203 -5.66 -9.69 -21.22
C TYR A 203 -7.01 -9.65 -20.52
N LEU A 204 -7.00 -9.62 -19.19
CA LEU A 204 -8.17 -9.49 -18.32
C LEU A 204 -8.02 -8.26 -17.45
N SER A 205 -9.07 -7.42 -17.38
CA SER A 205 -9.13 -6.31 -16.43
C SER A 205 -10.54 -6.15 -15.87
N ALA A 206 -10.65 -5.96 -14.56
CA ALA A 206 -11.93 -5.69 -13.91
C ALA A 206 -11.74 -4.73 -12.74
N ARG A 207 -12.62 -3.73 -12.67
CA ARG A 207 -12.68 -2.74 -11.59
C ARG A 207 -14.03 -2.85 -10.90
N PHE A 208 -14.01 -2.97 -9.59
CA PHE A 208 -15.17 -3.06 -8.71
C PHE A 208 -15.16 -1.89 -7.75
N THR A 209 -16.29 -1.19 -7.58
CA THR A 209 -16.38 0.02 -6.75
C THR A 209 -17.53 -0.05 -5.76
N SER A 210 -17.38 0.55 -4.59
CA SER A 210 -18.39 0.56 -3.54
C SER A 210 -19.59 1.47 -3.80
N ASP A 211 -19.44 2.44 -4.70
CA ASP A 211 -20.35 3.58 -4.92
C ASP A 211 -20.96 3.60 -6.33
N ASN A 212 -20.93 2.46 -7.04
CA ASN A 212 -21.45 2.33 -8.40
C ASN A 212 -20.77 3.24 -9.45
N SER A 213 -19.58 3.77 -9.17
CA SER A 213 -18.79 4.56 -10.13
C SER A 213 -18.14 3.73 -11.24
N SER A 214 -18.19 2.40 -11.13
CA SER A 214 -17.81 1.45 -12.19
C SER A 214 -18.95 0.50 -12.51
N VAL A 215 -18.84 -0.17 -13.67
CA VAL A 215 -19.84 -1.14 -14.16
C VAL A 215 -20.05 -2.30 -13.16
N LEU A 216 -19.03 -2.62 -12.36
CA LEU A 216 -19.08 -3.74 -11.41
C LEU A 216 -19.12 -3.19 -9.98
N LEU A 217 -20.08 -3.69 -9.20
CA LEU A 217 -20.19 -3.35 -7.79
C LEU A 217 -19.26 -4.21 -6.94
N LEU A 218 -18.58 -3.59 -5.97
CA LEU A 218 -17.82 -4.31 -4.96
C LEU A 218 -18.79 -5.03 -4.00
N PRO A 219 -18.76 -6.37 -3.91
CA PRO A 219 -19.65 -7.10 -3.01
C PRO A 219 -19.48 -6.64 -1.55
N PRO A 220 -20.56 -6.46 -0.77
CA PRO A 220 -20.48 -6.01 0.62
C PRO A 220 -19.61 -6.90 1.51
N VAL A 221 -19.59 -8.21 1.25
CA VAL A 221 -18.78 -9.19 1.99
C VAL A 221 -17.26 -8.97 1.85
N LEU A 222 -16.83 -8.27 0.79
CA LEU A 222 -15.42 -7.92 0.58
C LEU A 222 -15.05 -6.55 1.14
N LYS A 223 -15.99 -5.85 1.80
CA LYS A 223 -15.71 -4.59 2.48
C LYS A 223 -15.31 -4.85 3.94
N PRO A 224 -14.31 -4.13 4.47
CA PRO A 224 -13.50 -3.15 3.77
C PRO A 224 -12.49 -3.82 2.83
N VAL A 225 -12.27 -3.23 1.66
CA VAL A 225 -11.39 -3.76 0.59
C VAL A 225 -9.94 -3.97 1.07
N MET A 226 -9.52 -3.23 2.11
CA MET A 226 -8.19 -3.37 2.71
C MET A 226 -8.03 -4.66 3.52
N ASN A 227 -9.11 -5.37 3.82
CA ASN A 227 -9.05 -6.68 4.47
C ASN A 227 -8.87 -7.84 3.49
N ILE A 228 -8.94 -7.59 2.17
CA ILE A 228 -8.77 -8.64 1.15
C ILE A 228 -7.39 -9.27 1.30
N ARG A 229 -7.31 -10.61 1.35
CA ARG A 229 -6.04 -11.31 1.59
C ARG A 229 -5.56 -12.07 0.37
N ARG A 230 -6.46 -12.70 -0.36
CA ARG A 230 -6.15 -13.64 -1.42
C ARG A 230 -7.00 -13.36 -2.64
N VAL A 231 -6.35 -13.38 -3.79
CA VAL A 231 -7.00 -13.30 -5.10
C VAL A 231 -6.53 -14.48 -5.94
N GLU A 232 -7.47 -15.11 -6.64
CA GLU A 232 -7.24 -16.28 -7.47
C GLU A 232 -7.93 -16.09 -8.81
N VAL A 233 -7.25 -16.50 -9.88
CA VAL A 233 -7.80 -16.56 -11.24
C VAL A 233 -7.79 -18.01 -11.68
N LEU A 234 -8.96 -18.55 -12.00
CA LEU A 234 -9.14 -19.94 -12.41
C LEU A 234 -9.53 -20.03 -13.89
N ASP A 235 -9.05 -21.05 -14.59
CA ASP A 235 -9.47 -21.34 -15.97
C ASP A 235 -10.88 -21.98 -16.04
N VAL A 236 -11.33 -22.29 -17.25
CA VAL A 236 -12.62 -22.94 -17.51
C VAL A 236 -12.76 -24.33 -16.89
N ARG A 237 -11.65 -25.00 -16.58
CA ARG A 237 -11.61 -26.31 -15.91
C ARG A 237 -11.52 -26.18 -14.39
N GLY A 238 -11.52 -24.95 -13.87
CA GLY A 238 -11.35 -24.68 -12.44
C GLY A 238 -9.90 -24.83 -11.96
N GLN A 239 -8.92 -24.86 -12.85
CA GLN A 239 -7.52 -24.89 -12.48
C GLN A 239 -7.06 -23.49 -12.09
N LEU A 240 -6.38 -23.37 -10.95
CA LEU A 240 -5.78 -22.11 -10.51
C LEU A 240 -4.63 -21.74 -11.46
N VAL A 241 -4.73 -20.59 -12.12
CA VAL A 241 -3.75 -20.09 -13.10
C VAL A 241 -2.88 -18.99 -12.51
N LEU A 242 -3.50 -18.02 -11.85
CA LEU A 242 -2.82 -16.93 -11.16
C LEU A 242 -3.29 -16.86 -9.72
N GLN A 243 -2.40 -16.45 -8.83
CA GLN A 243 -2.74 -16.12 -7.44
C GLN A 243 -1.99 -14.89 -6.97
N ALA A 244 -2.61 -14.12 -6.08
CA ALA A 244 -1.97 -13.04 -5.34
C ALA A 244 -2.31 -13.17 -3.86
N LEU A 245 -1.35 -12.84 -3.01
CA LEU A 245 -1.56 -12.70 -1.58
C LEU A 245 -1.14 -11.29 -1.16
N PHE A 246 -2.02 -10.59 -0.45
CA PHE A 246 -1.66 -9.37 0.25
C PHE A 246 -0.99 -9.74 1.57
N ALA A 247 0.33 -9.55 1.66
CA ALA A 247 1.10 -9.90 2.85
C ALA A 247 0.84 -8.98 4.06
N LEU A 248 0.20 -7.82 3.84
CA LEU A 248 0.03 -6.77 4.84
C LEU A 248 -1.40 -6.19 4.79
N ASN A 249 -2.00 -6.04 5.97
CA ASN A 249 -3.14 -5.15 6.16
C ASN A 249 -2.57 -3.79 6.59
N PRO A 250 -2.85 -2.70 5.85
CA PRO A 250 -2.59 -1.38 6.35
C PRO A 250 -3.63 -1.06 7.43
N ILE A 251 -3.13 -0.77 8.63
CA ILE A 251 -3.79 -0.23 9.83
C ILE A 251 -5.19 -0.79 10.10
#